data_AF-A0A7Y5RQQ4-F1
#
_entry.id   AF-A0A7Y5RQQ4-F1
#
_cell.length_a   1.000
_cell.length_b   1.000
_cell.length_c   1.000
_cell.angle_alpha   90.00
_cell.angle_beta   90.00
_cell.angle_gamma   90.00
#
_symmetry.space_group_name_H-M   'P 1'
#
loop_
_entity.id
_entity.type
_entity.pdbx_description
1 polymer ?
#
loop_
_entity_poly.entity_id
_entity_poly.type
_entity_poly.pdbx_seq_one_letter_code
_entity_poly.pdbx_strand_id
1 'polypeptide(L)'
;MQLARDGMLWLGVVGISAAFGFVTMADAETASEPSPQLIRNSDNDGADRPSGRLVLRVPAANTGNEGPDVEAGSPPVEPSGPTIEEEDAPTYFGEPITGTFLWILDCSESMETSDGGSTMENWGGNVVSNPTRLEIVKTETIRALKSLTERNQFDIIQLAGNTNPDGLRFTPPLTDEWQGELVPATDENREEAIRFVQDMGVWWGTPTYTVLQKACSNYGADIGTLFLLSDGAPTWCDIPTLGPDQNMWQSEDAQRAILGEFPVWFAPLRTSGCNFKCIHIGNHFAAGSFLQELAAQNDGSYLHIE
;
A
#
# COMPACT_ATOMS: atom_id res chain seq x y z
N MET A 1 -31.93 41.19 -50.29
CA MET A 1 -31.39 42.06 -51.35
C MET A 1 -30.42 43.02 -50.67
N GLN A 2 -29.13 43.16 -50.97
CA GLN A 2 -28.25 42.57 -51.96
C GLN A 2 -26.82 43.09 -51.65
N LEU A 3 -25.86 42.16 -51.46
CA LEU A 3 -24.40 42.25 -51.71
C LEU A 3 -23.58 43.26 -50.85
N ALA A 4 -22.60 42.87 -50.01
CA ALA A 4 -21.36 42.07 -50.16
C ALA A 4 -20.10 42.94 -50.33
N ARG A 5 -19.00 42.46 -49.71
CA ARG A 5 -17.56 42.76 -49.96
C ARG A 5 -17.03 44.09 -49.39
N ASP A 6 -15.83 44.24 -48.81
CA ASP A 6 -14.61 43.42 -48.73
C ASP A 6 -13.72 43.91 -47.56
N GLY A 7 -12.80 43.05 -47.10
CA GLY A 7 -11.44 43.44 -46.69
C GLY A 7 -11.19 43.77 -45.21
N MET A 8 -10.29 43.05 -44.54
CA MET A 8 -8.83 43.29 -44.62
C MET A 8 -8.12 42.58 -43.45
N LEU A 9 -7.14 41.73 -43.78
CA LEU A 9 -6.19 41.11 -42.86
C LEU A 9 -5.37 42.17 -42.12
N TRP A 10 -5.14 41.97 -40.82
CA TRP A 10 -4.01 42.56 -40.10
C TRP A 10 -3.17 41.46 -39.43
N LEU A 11 -1.98 41.26 -40.00
CA LEU A 11 -0.85 40.58 -39.39
C LEU A 11 -0.23 41.55 -38.37
N GLY A 12 -0.36 41.22 -37.08
CA GLY A 12 0.36 41.89 -36.00
C GLY A 12 1.63 41.10 -35.66
N VAL A 13 2.74 41.43 -36.30
CA VAL A 13 4.08 41.06 -35.87
C VAL A 13 4.45 41.96 -34.68
N VAL A 14 4.66 41.37 -33.50
CA VAL A 14 5.38 42.03 -32.41
C VAL A 14 6.60 41.16 -32.11
N GLY A 15 7.75 41.68 -32.52
CA GLY A 15 9.05 41.20 -32.08
C GLY A 15 9.68 42.18 -31.07
N ILE A 16 10.74 41.67 -30.44
CA ILE A 16 11.84 42.38 -29.79
C ILE A 16 11.65 42.66 -28.28
N SER A 17 12.28 41.83 -27.44
CA SER A 17 13.58 42.17 -26.82
C SER A 17 14.02 41.11 -25.81
N ALA A 18 15.11 40.43 -26.13
CA ALA A 18 15.90 39.68 -25.17
C ALA A 18 16.64 40.66 -24.24
N ALA A 19 16.50 40.47 -22.93
CA ALA A 19 17.41 41.03 -21.94
C ALA A 19 18.17 39.87 -21.30
N PHE A 20 19.37 39.62 -21.81
CA PHE A 20 20.40 38.81 -21.16
C PHE A 20 20.90 39.57 -19.92
N GLY A 21 20.50 39.10 -18.74
CA GLY A 21 21.14 39.49 -17.48
C GLY A 21 22.31 38.56 -17.19
N PHE A 22 23.51 38.99 -17.57
CA PHE A 22 24.76 38.48 -17.00
C PHE A 22 24.79 38.82 -15.51
N VAL A 23 24.82 37.82 -14.64
CA VAL A 23 25.32 37.98 -13.27
C VAL A 23 26.73 37.39 -13.24
N THR A 24 27.64 38.27 -12.86
CA THR A 24 29.08 38.11 -12.70
C THR A 24 29.43 37.04 -11.67
N MET A 25 30.37 36.17 -12.03
CA MET A 25 31.15 35.36 -11.09
C MET A 25 32.08 36.27 -10.27
N ALA A 26 32.16 35.97 -8.99
CA ALA A 26 33.31 36.31 -8.16
C ALA A 26 33.72 35.04 -7.39
N ASP A 27 34.96 34.62 -7.70
CA ASP A 27 35.91 33.83 -6.90
C ASP A 27 35.82 34.10 -5.39
N ALA A 28 36.28 33.28 -4.46
CA ALA A 28 36.84 31.94 -4.42
C ALA A 28 37.03 31.68 -2.91
N GLU A 29 36.90 30.46 -2.43
CA GLU A 29 37.83 29.98 -1.41
C GLU A 29 37.94 28.47 -1.47
N THR A 30 39.16 28.06 -1.82
CA THR A 30 39.68 26.71 -1.85
C THR A 30 40.05 26.34 -0.41
N ALA A 31 39.44 25.30 0.13
CA ALA A 31 39.97 24.60 1.30
C ALA A 31 39.94 23.10 1.05
N SER A 32 41.15 22.55 1.08
CA SER A 32 41.59 21.19 0.87
C SER A 32 40.88 20.12 1.70
N GLU A 33 40.67 18.97 1.06
CA GLU A 33 40.38 17.67 1.68
C GLU A 33 41.42 17.29 2.76
N PRO A 34 41.02 16.40 3.68
CA PRO A 34 41.73 15.13 3.73
C PRO A 34 40.79 13.92 3.75
N SER A 35 41.03 13.01 2.81
CA SER A 35 40.64 11.59 2.91
C SER A 35 41.32 10.91 4.10
N PRO A 36 40.62 9.99 4.80
CA PRO A 36 41.30 8.84 5.36
C PRO A 36 40.60 7.52 5.03
N GLN A 37 41.30 6.74 4.22
CA GLN A 37 41.67 5.33 4.43
C GLN A 37 40.60 4.30 4.80
N LEU A 38 40.38 3.40 3.83
CA LEU A 38 40.12 1.98 3.99
C LEU A 38 40.74 1.38 5.26
N ILE A 39 39.87 0.90 6.16
CA ILE A 39 40.22 -0.20 7.06
C ILE A 39 39.50 -1.44 6.55
N ARG A 40 40.29 -2.31 5.89
CA ARG A 40 39.98 -3.72 5.72
C ARG A 40 40.15 -4.39 7.08
N ASN A 41 39.07 -4.93 7.62
CA ASN A 41 39.17 -6.04 8.56
C ASN A 41 38.85 -7.32 7.79
N SER A 42 39.91 -7.96 7.31
CA SER A 42 39.93 -9.39 7.06
C SER A 42 40.31 -10.08 8.36
N ASP A 43 39.50 -11.00 8.84
CA ASP A 43 39.87 -12.24 9.56
C ASP A 43 38.54 -12.96 9.89
N ASN A 44 38.28 -14.09 9.21
CA ASN A 44 38.40 -15.45 9.76
C ASN A 44 37.45 -15.70 10.93
N ASP A 45 36.41 -16.51 10.70
CA ASP A 45 36.43 -17.87 11.24
C ASP A 45 35.31 -18.72 10.63
N GLY A 46 35.74 -19.84 10.04
CA GLY A 46 34.86 -20.93 9.70
C GLY A 46 34.47 -21.72 10.95
N ALA A 47 33.17 -21.93 11.13
CA ALA A 47 32.61 -23.02 11.89
C ALA A 47 31.32 -23.41 11.13
N ASP A 48 31.38 -24.40 10.25
CA ASP A 48 31.27 -25.82 10.58
C ASP A 48 29.87 -26.17 11.13
N ARG A 49 29.18 -27.05 10.37
CA ARG A 49 28.06 -27.98 10.72
C ARG A 49 26.74 -27.77 9.96
N PRO A 50 25.96 -28.85 9.76
CA PRO A 50 26.34 -30.03 8.99
C PRO A 50 25.24 -30.41 7.96
N SER A 51 25.68 -30.78 6.76
CA SER A 51 24.86 -31.48 5.78
C SER A 51 24.59 -32.93 6.23
N GLY A 52 23.44 -33.15 6.87
CA GLY A 52 22.97 -34.47 7.31
C GLY A 52 21.87 -35.02 6.40
N ARG A 53 22.23 -35.88 5.45
CA ARG A 53 21.30 -36.69 4.64
C ARG A 53 20.83 -37.87 5.49
N LEU A 54 19.59 -37.83 5.97
CA LEU A 54 18.97 -38.98 6.65
C LEU A 54 18.63 -40.06 5.61
N VAL A 55 19.35 -41.18 5.65
CA VAL A 55 19.01 -42.41 4.91
C VAL A 55 18.39 -43.37 5.92
N LEU A 56 17.07 -43.53 5.88
CA LEU A 56 16.39 -44.57 6.65
C LEU A 56 16.46 -45.88 5.86
N ARG A 57 17.20 -46.87 6.38
CA ARG A 57 17.13 -48.27 5.96
C ARG A 57 16.04 -48.97 6.75
N VAL A 58 15.06 -49.56 6.06
CA VAL A 58 14.14 -50.53 6.66
C VAL A 58 14.52 -51.93 6.16
N PRO A 59 14.82 -52.89 7.06
CA PRO A 59 15.10 -54.27 6.68
C PRO A 59 13.82 -55.05 6.32
N ALA A 60 14.02 -56.04 5.46
CA ALA A 60 13.00 -56.90 4.89
C ALA A 60 12.37 -57.90 5.89
N ALA A 61 11.19 -58.35 5.47
CA ALA A 61 10.30 -59.36 6.02
C ALA A 61 10.93 -60.54 6.77
N ASN A 62 10.20 -61.02 7.78
CA ASN A 62 10.22 -62.43 8.13
C ASN A 62 8.80 -62.96 8.40
N THR A 63 8.59 -64.17 7.89
CA THR A 63 7.36 -64.97 7.79
C THR A 63 7.01 -65.71 9.08
N GLY A 64 5.70 -65.86 9.32
CA GLY A 64 5.09 -67.09 9.81
C GLY A 64 4.83 -67.22 11.32
N ASN A 65 3.54 -67.22 11.72
CA ASN A 65 3.00 -68.24 12.61
C ASN A 65 1.46 -68.22 12.63
N GLU A 66 0.86 -69.41 12.63
CA GLU A 66 -0.58 -69.69 12.62
C GLU A 66 -1.13 -69.91 14.05
N GLY A 67 -2.27 -69.25 14.37
CA GLY A 67 -3.30 -69.62 15.36
C GLY A 67 -3.00 -69.47 16.87
N PRO A 68 -4.01 -69.52 17.78
CA PRO A 68 -5.48 -69.59 17.62
C PRO A 68 -6.26 -68.41 18.26
N ASP A 69 -7.57 -68.36 17.98
CA ASP A 69 -8.58 -67.38 18.43
C ASP A 69 -8.44 -66.90 19.89
N VAL A 70 -8.27 -65.58 20.04
CA VAL A 70 -8.42 -64.87 21.32
C VAL A 70 -9.24 -63.60 21.07
N GLU A 71 -10.40 -63.55 21.72
CA GLU A 71 -11.20 -62.38 22.12
C GLU A 71 -10.97 -61.06 21.36
N ALA A 72 -12.03 -60.57 20.70
CA ALA A 72 -12.09 -59.30 19.99
C ALA A 72 -11.85 -58.09 20.91
N GLY A 73 -10.58 -57.86 21.25
CA GLY A 73 -10.06 -56.61 21.76
C GLY A 73 -10.05 -55.58 20.63
N SER A 74 -10.50 -54.37 20.95
CA SER A 74 -10.53 -53.23 20.05
C SER A 74 -9.18 -53.07 19.32
N PRO A 75 -9.19 -52.71 18.02
CA PRO A 75 -7.96 -52.55 17.27
C PRO A 75 -7.03 -51.53 17.95
N PRO A 76 -5.70 -51.71 17.83
CA PRO A 76 -4.74 -50.75 18.35
C PRO A 76 -5.08 -49.37 17.79
N VAL A 77 -5.25 -48.39 18.67
CA VAL A 77 -5.37 -46.99 18.29
C VAL A 77 -4.07 -46.64 17.58
N GLU A 78 -4.12 -46.59 16.25
CA GLU A 78 -3.03 -46.13 15.40
C GLU A 78 -2.63 -44.74 15.91
N PRO A 79 -1.35 -44.47 16.22
CA PRO A 79 -0.94 -43.17 16.70
C PRO A 79 -1.30 -42.16 15.62
N SER A 80 -2.34 -41.38 15.89
CA SER A 80 -2.80 -40.31 15.03
C SER A 80 -1.57 -39.44 14.77
N GLY A 81 -1.13 -39.36 13.51
CA GLY A 81 -0.03 -38.49 13.14
C GLY A 81 -0.26 -37.08 13.67
N PRO A 82 0.80 -36.27 13.84
CA PRO A 82 0.65 -34.89 14.30
C PRO A 82 -0.44 -34.23 13.46
N THR A 83 -1.50 -33.78 14.13
CA THR A 83 -2.56 -32.99 13.52
C THR A 83 -1.86 -31.77 12.92
N ILE A 84 -1.75 -31.74 11.59
CA ILE A 84 -1.30 -30.54 10.89
C ILE A 84 -2.46 -29.57 11.08
N GLU A 85 -2.30 -28.64 12.02
CA GLU A 85 -3.23 -27.52 12.14
C GLU A 85 -3.18 -26.78 10.81
N GLU A 86 -4.29 -26.79 10.07
CA GLU A 86 -4.41 -25.98 8.86
C GLU A 86 -4.32 -24.52 9.30
N GLU A 87 -3.19 -23.87 9.05
CA GLU A 87 -3.05 -22.45 9.31
C GLU A 87 -4.11 -21.70 8.50
N ASP A 88 -4.96 -20.95 9.21
CA ASP A 88 -5.98 -20.11 8.57
C ASP A 88 -5.29 -19.15 7.60
N ALA A 89 -5.88 -19.00 6.41
CA ALA A 89 -5.34 -18.09 5.41
C ALA A 89 -5.28 -16.66 5.96
N PRO A 90 -4.22 -15.88 5.66
CA PRO A 90 -4.11 -14.50 6.09
C PRO A 90 -5.32 -13.68 5.59
N THR A 91 -5.82 -12.79 6.45
CA THR A 91 -6.98 -11.93 6.13
C THR A 91 -6.69 -10.47 6.41
N TYR A 92 -7.43 -9.58 5.72
CA TYR A 92 -7.46 -8.15 5.96
C TYR A 92 -8.92 -7.69 6.02
N PHE A 93 -9.37 -7.21 7.19
CA PHE A 93 -10.79 -6.95 7.46
C PHE A 93 -11.71 -8.14 7.14
N GLY A 94 -11.24 -9.37 7.43
CA GLY A 94 -11.97 -10.61 7.17
C GLY A 94 -11.91 -11.11 5.72
N GLU A 95 -11.36 -10.32 4.79
CA GLU A 95 -11.15 -10.74 3.41
C GLU A 95 -9.82 -11.50 3.28
N PRO A 96 -9.79 -12.68 2.63
CA PRO A 96 -8.56 -13.42 2.44
C PRO A 96 -7.57 -12.66 1.54
N ILE A 97 -6.30 -12.61 1.93
CA ILE A 97 -5.24 -11.94 1.17
C ILE A 97 -4.19 -12.95 0.72
N THR A 98 -3.97 -13.11 -0.59
CA THR A 98 -2.93 -14.00 -1.12
C THR A 98 -2.29 -13.39 -2.37
N GLY A 99 -1.07 -13.83 -2.70
CA GLY A 99 -0.34 -13.34 -3.87
C GLY A 99 0.27 -11.96 -3.66
N THR A 100 0.14 -11.09 -4.67
CA THR A 100 0.69 -9.74 -4.72
C THR A 100 -0.38 -8.70 -4.42
N PHE A 101 -0.15 -7.79 -3.48
CA PHE A 101 -1.12 -6.74 -3.16
C PHE A 101 -0.49 -5.43 -2.72
N LEU A 102 -1.19 -4.33 -2.99
CA LEU A 102 -0.79 -2.98 -2.62
C LEU A 102 -1.84 -2.39 -1.66
N TRP A 103 -1.39 -1.94 -0.50
CA TRP A 103 -2.26 -1.21 0.44
C TRP A 103 -2.08 0.29 0.28
N ILE A 104 -3.16 1.00 -0.06
CA ILE A 104 -3.26 2.44 0.07
C ILE A 104 -4.03 2.74 1.36
N LEU A 105 -3.35 3.32 2.35
CA LEU A 105 -3.88 3.56 3.69
C LEU A 105 -4.09 5.05 3.92
N ASP A 106 -5.34 5.47 4.09
CA ASP A 106 -5.68 6.82 4.52
C ASP A 106 -5.12 7.14 5.89
N CYS A 107 -4.41 8.26 5.96
CA CYS A 107 -3.88 8.85 7.17
C CYS A 107 -4.24 10.34 7.25
N SER A 108 -5.37 10.74 6.67
CA SER A 108 -5.88 12.09 6.81
C SER A 108 -6.33 12.37 8.26
N GLU A 109 -6.40 13.65 8.64
CA GLU A 109 -6.78 14.11 9.99
C GLU A 109 -8.11 13.52 10.47
N SER A 110 -9.07 13.28 9.57
CA SER A 110 -10.36 12.65 9.92
C SER A 110 -10.20 11.26 10.52
N MET A 111 -9.09 10.56 10.23
CA MET A 111 -8.78 9.24 10.77
C MET A 111 -8.48 9.24 12.29
N GLU A 112 -8.27 10.41 12.92
CA GLU A 112 -8.21 10.52 14.40
C GLU A 112 -9.60 10.41 15.06
N THR A 113 -10.68 10.44 14.27
CA THR A 113 -12.03 10.34 14.80
C THR A 113 -12.27 8.93 15.37
N SER A 114 -12.85 8.88 16.56
CA SER A 114 -13.46 7.66 17.11
C SER A 114 -14.95 7.68 16.83
N ASP A 115 -15.47 6.70 16.10
CA ASP A 115 -16.92 6.55 15.86
C ASP A 115 -17.70 6.04 17.08
N GLY A 116 -16.98 5.70 18.15
CA GLY A 116 -17.52 5.36 19.47
C GLY A 116 -18.08 3.94 19.57
N GLY A 117 -18.25 3.46 20.81
CA GLY A 117 -19.04 2.27 21.14
C GLY A 117 -18.36 0.91 20.94
N SER A 118 -17.22 0.85 20.25
CA SER A 118 -16.47 -0.39 20.03
C SER A 118 -15.27 -0.53 20.98
N THR A 119 -14.91 -1.78 21.26
CA THR A 119 -13.66 -2.14 21.94
C THR A 119 -12.89 -3.10 21.05
N MET A 120 -11.57 -2.94 20.99
CA MET A 120 -10.71 -3.84 20.22
C MET A 120 -9.42 -4.13 20.97
N GLU A 121 -8.80 -5.27 20.68
CA GLU A 121 -7.42 -5.54 21.10
C GLU A 121 -6.48 -4.95 20.04
N ASN A 122 -5.64 -4.00 20.43
CA ASN A 122 -4.65 -3.40 19.54
C ASN A 122 -3.46 -4.35 19.29
N TRP A 123 -2.56 -3.97 18.38
CA TRP A 123 -1.39 -4.80 18.03
C TRP A 123 -0.43 -5.10 19.19
N GLY A 124 -0.52 -4.35 20.29
CA GLY A 124 0.25 -4.55 21.52
C GLY A 124 -0.44 -5.44 22.56
N GLY A 125 -1.60 -6.02 22.24
CA GLY A 125 -2.36 -6.89 23.13
C GLY A 125 -3.20 -6.14 24.18
N ASN A 126 -3.38 -4.82 24.02
CA ASN A 126 -4.16 -4.02 24.96
C ASN A 126 -5.57 -3.82 24.43
N VAL A 127 -6.57 -3.91 25.33
CA VAL A 127 -7.95 -3.56 25.00
C VAL A 127 -8.09 -2.04 24.97
N VAL A 128 -8.39 -1.49 23.80
CA VAL A 128 -8.66 -0.07 23.57
C VAL A 128 -10.18 0.12 23.47
N SER A 129 -10.70 1.09 24.21
CA SER A 129 -12.11 1.51 24.13
C SER A 129 -12.24 2.75 23.27
N ASN A 130 -13.21 2.77 22.35
CA ASN A 130 -13.41 3.83 21.36
C ASN A 130 -12.13 4.10 20.54
N PRO A 131 -11.53 3.08 19.90
CA PRO A 131 -10.35 3.27 19.07
C PRO A 131 -10.62 4.32 17.98
N THR A 132 -9.58 5.06 17.59
CA THR A 132 -9.65 5.90 16.40
C THR A 132 -9.69 5.03 15.14
N ARG A 133 -10.19 5.57 14.03
CA ARG A 133 -10.16 4.87 12.73
C ARG A 133 -8.73 4.47 12.34
N LEU A 134 -7.74 5.34 12.57
CA LEU A 134 -6.34 5.03 12.31
C LEU A 134 -5.82 3.88 13.20
N GLU A 135 -6.24 3.79 14.46
CA GLU A 135 -5.86 2.67 15.35
C GLU A 135 -6.44 1.34 14.86
N ILE A 136 -7.67 1.34 14.33
CA ILE A 136 -8.28 0.17 13.70
C ILE A 136 -7.45 -0.27 12.50
N VAL A 137 -7.16 0.67 11.58
CA VAL A 137 -6.36 0.41 10.38
C VAL A 137 -5.00 -0.16 10.74
N LYS A 138 -4.25 0.49 11.63
CA LYS A 138 -2.95 0.01 12.07
C LYS A 138 -3.02 -1.40 12.63
N THR A 139 -4.01 -1.69 13.46
CA THR A 139 -4.16 -3.02 14.06
C THR A 139 -4.46 -4.09 13.01
N GLU A 140 -5.40 -3.84 12.10
CA GLU A 140 -5.75 -4.82 11.06
C GLU A 140 -4.61 -5.02 10.07
N THR A 141 -3.90 -3.95 9.67
CA THR A 141 -2.74 -4.06 8.79
C THR A 141 -1.60 -4.81 9.47
N ILE A 142 -1.30 -4.53 10.74
CA ILE A 142 -0.26 -5.27 11.49
C ILE A 142 -0.66 -6.74 11.67
N ARG A 143 -1.93 -7.04 11.93
CA ARG A 143 -2.42 -8.43 12.02
C ARG A 143 -2.25 -9.15 10.68
N ALA A 144 -2.64 -8.51 9.57
CA ALA A 144 -2.43 -9.04 8.24
C ALA A 144 -0.94 -9.31 7.97
N LEU A 145 -0.07 -8.32 8.19
CA LEU A 145 1.39 -8.44 8.01
C LEU A 145 1.97 -9.63 8.79
N LYS A 146 1.59 -9.81 10.06
CA LYS A 146 2.06 -10.93 10.89
C LYS A 146 1.64 -12.31 10.37
N SER A 147 0.58 -12.38 9.58
CA SER A 147 0.06 -13.63 9.00
C SER A 147 0.57 -13.92 7.59
N LEU A 148 1.28 -12.99 6.96
CA LEU A 148 1.83 -13.20 5.61
C LEU A 148 2.95 -14.23 5.60
N THR A 149 3.18 -14.85 4.45
CA THR A 149 4.30 -15.75 4.18
C THR A 149 5.15 -15.21 3.03
N GLU A 150 6.37 -15.71 2.83
CA GLU A 150 7.24 -15.30 1.71
C GLU A 150 6.65 -15.53 0.31
N ARG A 151 5.56 -16.28 0.20
CA ARG A 151 4.79 -16.44 -1.05
C ARG A 151 3.98 -15.19 -1.41
N ASN A 152 3.77 -14.31 -0.44
CA ASN A 152 3.09 -13.04 -0.62
C ASN A 152 4.11 -11.96 -0.98
N GLN A 153 3.69 -11.03 -1.82
CA GLN A 153 4.44 -9.80 -2.07
C GLN A 153 3.55 -8.60 -1.80
N PHE A 154 4.12 -7.55 -1.23
CA PHE A 154 3.35 -6.39 -0.86
C PHE A 154 4.16 -5.10 -0.84
N ASP A 155 3.42 -3.99 -0.84
CA ASP A 155 3.93 -2.69 -0.45
C ASP A 155 2.79 -1.88 0.19
N ILE A 156 3.14 -0.74 0.80
CA ILE A 156 2.23 0.14 1.51
C ILE A 156 2.47 1.57 1.04
N ILE A 157 1.40 2.23 0.60
CA ILE A 157 1.37 3.67 0.33
C ILE A 157 0.52 4.32 1.41
N GLN A 158 1.13 5.25 2.14
CA GLN A 158 0.42 6.16 3.01
C GLN A 158 -0.21 7.28 2.18
N LEU A 159 -1.52 7.40 2.27
CA LEU A 159 -2.27 8.52 1.73
C LEU A 159 -2.21 9.65 2.77
N ALA A 160 -1.21 10.52 2.60
CA ALA A 160 -0.90 11.62 3.50
C ALA A 160 -0.42 12.85 2.71
N GLY A 161 -1.12 13.98 2.84
CA GLY A 161 -0.62 15.24 2.30
C GLY A 161 0.56 15.73 3.13
N ASN A 162 1.77 15.70 2.57
CA ASN A 162 2.96 16.25 3.22
C ASN A 162 2.84 17.78 3.28
N THR A 163 2.76 18.33 4.49
CA THR A 163 2.86 19.77 4.72
C THR A 163 4.32 20.12 4.89
N ASN A 164 4.79 21.16 4.18
CA ASN A 164 6.08 21.74 4.48
C ASN A 164 6.21 22.11 5.96
N PRO A 165 7.45 22.19 6.49
CA PRO A 165 7.71 22.74 7.83
C PRO A 165 7.12 24.14 8.08
N ASP A 166 6.82 24.88 7.01
CA ASP A 166 6.22 26.21 7.06
C ASP A 166 4.69 26.21 7.17
N GLY A 167 4.04 25.03 7.10
CA GLY A 167 2.59 24.85 7.23
C GLY A 167 1.75 25.50 6.13
N LEU A 168 2.37 26.04 5.08
CA LEU A 168 1.69 26.91 4.11
C LEU A 168 1.64 26.32 2.70
N ARG A 169 2.38 25.24 2.41
CA ARG A 169 2.35 24.57 1.11
C ARG A 169 2.44 23.06 1.25
N PHE A 170 1.57 22.37 0.52
CA PHE A 170 1.73 20.97 0.18
C PHE A 170 2.89 20.88 -0.81
N THR A 171 4.03 20.34 -0.38
CA THR A 171 5.15 20.08 -1.28
C THR A 171 5.19 18.58 -1.55
N PRO A 172 5.20 18.17 -2.82
CA PRO A 172 5.44 16.79 -3.18
C PRO A 172 6.71 16.23 -2.50
N PRO A 173 6.72 14.94 -2.13
CA PRO A 173 5.69 13.96 -2.44
C PRO A 173 4.49 14.03 -1.46
N LEU A 174 3.27 13.95 -2.01
CA LEU A 174 2.01 13.88 -1.26
C LEU A 174 1.65 12.44 -0.85
N THR A 175 2.67 11.59 -0.79
CA THR A 175 2.57 10.16 -0.57
C THR A 175 3.85 9.73 0.12
N ASP A 176 3.74 8.90 1.16
CA ASP A 176 4.90 8.19 1.70
C ASP A 176 4.76 6.71 1.33
N GLU A 177 5.80 6.12 0.77
CA GLU A 177 5.83 4.70 0.39
C GLU A 177 6.80 3.99 1.32
N TRP A 178 6.46 2.78 1.75
CA TRP A 178 7.38 2.03 2.59
C TRP A 178 8.60 1.55 1.79
N GLN A 179 8.40 0.80 0.70
CA GLN A 179 9.50 0.38 -0.20
C GLN A 179 9.47 1.12 -1.55
N GLY A 180 8.27 1.40 -2.07
CA GLY A 180 8.07 1.93 -3.43
C GLY A 180 8.08 0.85 -4.51
N GLU A 181 8.08 -0.43 -4.12
CA GLU A 181 7.97 -1.61 -4.99
C GLU A 181 7.43 -2.82 -4.22
N LEU A 182 6.85 -3.79 -4.94
CA LEU A 182 6.37 -5.03 -4.34
C LEU A 182 7.54 -5.90 -3.89
N VAL A 183 7.63 -6.14 -2.58
CA VAL A 183 8.67 -7.01 -2.00
C VAL A 183 8.08 -8.28 -1.40
N PRO A 184 8.80 -9.42 -1.41
CA PRO A 184 8.36 -10.64 -0.72
C PRO A 184 8.17 -10.39 0.78
N ALA A 185 7.18 -11.03 1.39
CA ALA A 185 6.96 -10.93 2.84
C ALA A 185 7.92 -11.83 3.63
N THR A 186 9.22 -11.56 3.56
CA THR A 186 10.23 -12.13 4.47
C THR A 186 10.02 -11.64 5.90
N ASP A 187 10.62 -12.31 6.89
CA ASP A 187 10.58 -11.85 8.29
C ASP A 187 11.04 -10.39 8.43
N GLU A 188 12.16 -10.06 7.81
CA GLU A 188 12.75 -8.70 7.81
C GLU A 188 11.79 -7.66 7.19
N ASN A 189 11.26 -7.96 6.01
CA ASN A 189 10.32 -7.07 5.31
C ASN A 189 9.02 -6.86 6.11
N ARG A 190 8.49 -7.92 6.73
CA ARG A 190 7.31 -7.81 7.59
C ARG A 190 7.59 -6.96 8.82
N GLU A 191 8.72 -7.14 9.48
CA GLU A 191 9.09 -6.35 10.66
C GLU A 191 9.27 -4.88 10.33
N GLU A 192 9.90 -4.55 9.21
CA GLU A 192 10.06 -3.16 8.74
C GLU A 192 8.72 -2.53 8.37
N ALA A 193 7.86 -3.24 7.64
CA ALA A 193 6.52 -2.77 7.31
C ALA A 193 5.66 -2.56 8.56
N ILE A 194 5.80 -3.42 9.58
CA ILE A 194 5.11 -3.24 10.86
C ILE A 194 5.56 -1.95 11.53
N ARG A 195 6.87 -1.63 11.54
CA ARG A 195 7.36 -0.35 12.09
C ARG A 195 6.83 0.84 11.31
N PHE A 196 6.83 0.77 9.97
CA PHE A 196 6.24 1.79 9.11
C PHE A 196 4.77 2.06 9.47
N VAL A 197 3.95 1.00 9.59
CA VAL A 197 2.53 1.10 9.98
C VAL A 197 2.36 1.64 11.41
N GLN A 198 3.23 1.23 12.34
CA GLN A 198 3.21 1.76 13.71
C GLN A 198 3.49 3.26 13.76
N ASP A 199 4.41 3.74 12.93
CA ASP A 199 4.86 5.12 12.90
C ASP A 199 3.94 6.06 12.09
N MET A 200 2.95 5.53 11.37
CA MET A 200 1.99 6.37 10.62
C MET A 200 1.30 7.39 11.55
N GLY A 201 1.50 8.67 11.30
CA GLY A 201 0.73 9.76 11.91
C GLY A 201 -0.44 10.17 11.01
N VAL A 202 -1.33 11.00 11.55
CA VAL A 202 -2.28 11.72 10.70
C VAL A 202 -1.66 12.94 10.05
N TRP A 203 -2.19 13.29 8.89
CA TRP A 203 -1.73 14.38 8.05
C TRP A 203 -2.92 15.13 7.45
N TRP A 204 -2.64 16.30 6.91
CA TRP A 204 -3.68 17.13 6.31
C TRP A 204 -4.01 16.64 4.90
N GLY A 205 -5.31 16.56 4.61
CA GLY A 205 -5.80 16.27 3.27
C GLY A 205 -5.74 14.80 2.86
N THR A 206 -6.42 14.52 1.74
CA THR A 206 -6.72 13.18 1.24
C THR A 206 -6.39 13.16 -0.26
N PRO A 207 -5.10 13.04 -0.66
CA PRO A 207 -4.66 13.15 -2.07
C PRO A 207 -4.90 11.87 -2.89
N THR A 208 -6.14 11.36 -2.87
CA THR A 208 -6.52 10.08 -3.48
C THR A 208 -6.19 10.03 -4.97
N TYR A 209 -6.36 11.13 -5.71
CA TYR A 209 -6.07 11.18 -7.16
C TYR A 209 -4.60 10.84 -7.45
N THR A 210 -3.67 11.54 -6.79
CA THR A 210 -2.23 11.38 -7.00
C THR A 210 -1.77 9.98 -6.58
N VAL A 211 -2.29 9.48 -5.46
CA VAL A 211 -1.94 8.13 -4.98
C VAL A 211 -2.44 7.04 -5.93
N LEU A 212 -3.69 7.11 -6.39
CA LEU A 212 -4.24 6.13 -7.32
C LEU A 212 -3.53 6.16 -8.67
N GLN A 213 -3.21 7.35 -9.18
CA GLN A 213 -2.43 7.48 -10.40
C GLN A 213 -1.05 6.83 -10.25
N LYS A 214 -0.36 7.12 -9.13
CA LYS A 214 0.96 6.56 -8.80
C LYS A 214 0.92 5.04 -8.65
N ALA A 215 -0.08 4.51 -7.95
CA ALA A 215 -0.27 3.07 -7.78
C ALA A 215 -0.40 2.36 -9.14
N CYS A 216 -1.20 2.91 -10.05
CA CYS A 216 -1.38 2.36 -11.39
C CYS A 216 -0.14 2.54 -12.30
N SER A 217 0.66 3.59 -12.11
CA SER A 217 1.83 3.86 -12.96
C SER A 217 3.09 3.12 -12.52
N ASN A 218 3.32 3.00 -11.21
CA ASN A 218 4.62 2.57 -10.67
C ASN A 218 4.69 1.07 -10.41
N TYR A 219 3.58 0.45 -10.01
CA TYR A 219 3.56 -0.95 -9.60
C TYR A 219 3.20 -1.92 -10.75
N GLY A 220 2.90 -1.37 -11.93
CA GLY A 220 2.77 -2.14 -13.16
C GLY A 220 1.62 -3.15 -13.15
N ALA A 221 1.77 -4.24 -13.91
CA ALA A 221 0.76 -5.30 -14.07
C ALA A 221 0.82 -6.39 -12.99
N ASP A 222 1.73 -6.27 -12.03
CA ASP A 222 2.09 -7.37 -11.12
C ASP A 222 1.25 -7.40 -9.83
N ILE A 223 0.41 -6.39 -9.60
CA ILE A 223 -0.51 -6.36 -8.46
C ILE A 223 -1.69 -7.30 -8.73
N GLY A 224 -1.92 -8.26 -7.84
CA GLY A 224 -3.10 -9.12 -7.83
C GLY A 224 -4.29 -8.51 -7.08
N THR A 225 -4.05 -7.69 -6.05
CA THR A 225 -5.11 -6.91 -5.38
C THR A 225 -4.64 -5.51 -4.97
N LEU A 226 -5.39 -4.49 -5.37
CA LEU A 226 -5.20 -3.10 -4.95
C LEU A 226 -6.26 -2.74 -3.91
N PHE A 227 -5.81 -2.45 -2.69
CA PHE A 227 -6.67 -1.99 -1.60
C PHE A 227 -6.61 -0.46 -1.48
N LEU A 228 -7.77 0.19 -1.47
CA LEU A 228 -7.92 1.59 -1.08
C LEU A 228 -8.75 1.65 0.20
N LEU A 229 -8.12 2.01 1.31
CA LEU A 229 -8.80 2.23 2.59
C LEU A 229 -8.89 3.72 2.88
N SER A 230 -10.09 4.25 3.14
CA SER A 230 -10.31 5.66 3.49
C SER A 230 -11.58 5.91 4.29
N ASP A 231 -11.60 6.96 5.12
CA ASP A 231 -12.78 7.44 5.83
C ASP A 231 -13.41 8.70 5.19
N GLY A 232 -12.74 9.24 4.18
CA GLY A 232 -12.98 10.57 3.64
C GLY A 232 -13.13 10.58 2.13
N ALA A 233 -13.80 11.61 1.63
CA ALA A 233 -13.74 11.90 0.20
C ALA A 233 -12.38 12.55 -0.12
N PRO A 234 -11.87 12.39 -1.35
CA PRO A 234 -10.68 13.10 -1.81
C PRO A 234 -10.82 14.59 -1.54
N THR A 235 -9.86 15.20 -0.84
CA THR A 235 -9.86 16.63 -0.51
C THR A 235 -8.74 17.38 -1.24
N TRP A 236 -7.82 16.65 -1.86
CA TRP A 236 -6.74 17.22 -2.65
C TRP A 236 -6.66 16.55 -4.01
N CYS A 237 -6.49 17.37 -5.04
CA CYS A 237 -6.30 16.92 -6.40
C CYS A 237 -5.27 17.85 -7.05
N ASP A 238 -4.12 17.31 -7.44
CA ASP A 238 -3.22 17.99 -8.37
C ASP A 238 -3.62 17.53 -9.77
N ILE A 239 -4.69 18.13 -10.31
CA ILE A 239 -5.15 17.80 -11.66
C ILE A 239 -4.33 18.66 -12.62
N PRO A 240 -3.48 18.08 -13.49
CA PRO A 240 -2.61 18.87 -14.36
C PRO A 240 -3.37 19.83 -15.30
N THR A 241 -4.67 19.59 -15.51
CA THR A 241 -5.54 20.40 -16.36
C THR A 241 -6.21 21.56 -15.64
N LEU A 242 -6.27 21.53 -14.30
CA LEU A 242 -6.69 22.65 -13.47
C LEU A 242 -5.43 23.40 -13.08
N GLY A 243 -5.29 24.67 -13.49
CA GLY A 243 -4.06 25.43 -13.27
C GLY A 243 -3.63 25.47 -11.78
N PRO A 244 -2.39 25.91 -11.48
CA PRO A 244 -1.79 25.88 -10.14
C PRO A 244 -2.59 26.62 -9.05
N ASP A 245 -3.52 27.48 -9.47
CA ASP A 245 -4.37 28.30 -8.60
C ASP A 245 -5.74 27.65 -8.31
N GLN A 246 -6.05 26.51 -8.94
CA GLN A 246 -7.31 25.76 -8.81
C GLN A 246 -7.18 24.46 -8.01
N ASN A 247 -5.95 24.12 -7.58
CA ASN A 247 -5.66 23.04 -6.65
C ASN A 247 -6.08 23.46 -5.22
N MET A 248 -7.39 23.51 -4.96
CA MET A 248 -7.92 23.86 -3.64
C MET A 248 -9.16 23.06 -3.31
N TRP A 249 -9.04 22.14 -2.34
CA TRP A 249 -10.04 21.66 -1.36
C TRP A 249 -11.46 21.33 -1.83
N GLN A 250 -11.71 21.25 -3.14
CA GLN A 250 -13.04 20.97 -3.69
C GLN A 250 -13.16 19.48 -3.94
N SER A 251 -13.74 18.79 -2.95
CA SER A 251 -13.87 17.35 -2.96
C SER A 251 -14.67 16.83 -4.15
N GLU A 252 -15.61 17.59 -4.69
CA GLU A 252 -16.44 17.15 -5.83
C GLU A 252 -15.68 17.07 -7.15
N ASP A 253 -14.81 18.05 -7.44
CA ASP A 253 -14.02 18.04 -8.67
C ASP A 253 -12.96 16.94 -8.61
N ALA A 254 -12.33 16.74 -7.44
CA ALA A 254 -11.41 15.66 -7.20
C ALA A 254 -12.08 14.29 -7.42
N GLN A 255 -13.26 14.08 -6.82
CA GLN A 255 -14.05 12.86 -7.03
C GLN A 255 -14.40 12.67 -8.50
N ARG A 256 -14.89 13.70 -9.19
CA ARG A 256 -15.26 13.63 -10.61
C ARG A 256 -14.06 13.27 -11.49
N ALA A 257 -12.90 13.84 -11.22
CA ALA A 257 -11.67 13.54 -11.96
C ALA A 257 -11.22 12.08 -11.71
N ILE A 258 -11.22 11.63 -10.46
CA ILE A 258 -10.88 10.24 -10.14
C ILE A 258 -11.85 9.27 -10.81
N LEU A 259 -13.16 9.50 -10.71
CA LEU A 259 -14.17 8.65 -11.37
C LEU A 259 -14.02 8.66 -12.90
N GLY A 260 -13.61 9.78 -13.50
CA GLY A 260 -13.38 9.87 -14.94
C GLY A 260 -12.09 9.20 -15.43
N GLU A 261 -11.02 9.27 -14.64
CA GLU A 261 -9.67 8.92 -15.10
C GLU A 261 -9.14 7.60 -14.51
N PHE A 262 -9.52 7.22 -13.29
CA PHE A 262 -9.09 5.98 -12.67
C PHE A 262 -9.43 4.73 -13.50
N PRO A 263 -10.61 4.60 -14.14
CA PRO A 263 -10.88 3.46 -15.03
C PRO A 263 -9.89 3.31 -16.19
N VAL A 264 -9.29 4.41 -16.64
CA VAL A 264 -8.25 4.40 -17.68
C VAL A 264 -6.92 3.94 -17.11
N TRP A 265 -6.52 4.46 -15.94
CA TRP A 265 -5.26 4.09 -15.30
C TRP A 265 -5.27 2.64 -14.80
N PHE A 266 -6.40 2.17 -14.30
CA PHE A 266 -6.58 0.82 -13.75
C PHE A 266 -6.82 -0.24 -14.83
N ALA A 267 -7.16 0.14 -16.06
CA ALA A 267 -7.45 -0.81 -17.13
C ALA A 267 -6.34 -1.87 -17.38
N PRO A 268 -5.04 -1.51 -17.40
CA PRO A 268 -3.97 -2.50 -17.55
C PRO A 268 -3.91 -3.50 -16.39
N LEU A 269 -4.01 -3.01 -15.15
CA LEU A 269 -4.08 -3.82 -13.93
C LEU A 269 -5.27 -4.79 -13.96
N ARG A 270 -6.46 -4.28 -14.28
CA ARG A 270 -7.67 -5.10 -14.43
C ARG A 270 -7.51 -6.18 -15.50
N THR A 271 -6.87 -5.85 -16.63
CA THR A 271 -6.62 -6.82 -17.72
C THR A 271 -5.69 -7.94 -17.27
N SER A 272 -4.76 -7.66 -16.36
CA SER A 272 -3.87 -8.65 -15.74
C SER A 272 -4.52 -9.47 -14.62
N GLY A 273 -5.79 -9.19 -14.27
CA GLY A 273 -6.52 -9.88 -13.22
C GLY A 273 -6.40 -9.25 -11.84
N CYS A 274 -5.95 -7.99 -11.74
CA CYS A 274 -5.93 -7.26 -10.47
C CYS A 274 -7.36 -7.05 -9.96
N ASN A 275 -7.59 -7.40 -8.69
CA ASN A 275 -8.81 -7.07 -7.98
C ASN A 275 -8.70 -5.68 -7.35
N PHE A 276 -9.74 -4.86 -7.47
CA PHE A 276 -9.81 -3.58 -6.78
C PHE A 276 -10.75 -3.66 -5.57
N LYS A 277 -10.29 -3.24 -4.39
CA LYS A 277 -11.05 -3.30 -3.15
C LYS A 277 -11.05 -1.93 -2.47
N CYS A 278 -12.22 -1.32 -2.35
CA CYS A 278 -12.44 -0.13 -1.53
C CYS A 278 -12.90 -0.55 -0.14
N ILE A 279 -12.23 -0.05 0.90
CA ILE A 279 -12.61 -0.21 2.31
C ILE A 279 -12.95 1.17 2.84
N HIS A 280 -14.21 1.38 3.16
CA HIS A 280 -14.69 2.60 3.81
C HIS A 280 -14.79 2.36 5.31
N ILE A 281 -14.13 3.20 6.11
CA ILE A 281 -14.22 3.14 7.57
C ILE A 281 -14.93 4.38 8.12
N GLY A 282 -15.86 4.19 9.05
CA GLY A 282 -16.66 5.25 9.64
C GLY A 282 -17.89 5.63 8.82
N ASN A 283 -18.50 6.78 9.15
CA ASN A 283 -19.87 7.11 8.72
C ASN A 283 -19.99 8.34 7.81
N HIS A 284 -18.94 8.67 7.05
CA HIS A 284 -18.97 9.84 6.16
C HIS A 284 -19.70 9.51 4.85
N PHE A 285 -20.98 9.92 4.75
CA PHE A 285 -21.87 9.55 3.63
C PHE A 285 -21.30 9.83 2.23
N ALA A 286 -20.68 11.00 2.03
CA ALA A 286 -20.11 11.34 0.73
C ALA A 286 -18.86 10.49 0.41
N ALA A 287 -18.09 10.08 1.41
CA ALA A 287 -16.93 9.21 1.23
C ALA A 287 -17.40 7.80 0.84
N GLY A 288 -18.35 7.24 1.59
CA GLY A 288 -18.95 5.95 1.28
C GLY A 288 -19.56 5.90 -0.13
N SER A 289 -20.30 6.94 -0.52
CA SER A 289 -20.89 7.02 -1.87
C SER A 289 -19.82 7.04 -2.96
N PHE A 290 -18.76 7.84 -2.78
CA PHE A 290 -17.64 7.91 -3.70
C PHE A 290 -16.89 6.59 -3.83
N LEU A 291 -16.51 5.97 -2.70
CA LEU A 291 -15.74 4.72 -2.69
C LEU A 291 -16.55 3.56 -3.28
N GLN A 292 -17.87 3.53 -3.02
CA GLN A 292 -18.77 2.54 -3.60
C GLN A 292 -18.88 2.71 -5.12
N GLU A 293 -19.05 3.95 -5.62
CA GLU A 293 -19.10 4.21 -7.05
C GLU A 293 -17.76 3.90 -7.73
N LEU A 294 -16.65 4.30 -7.11
CA LEU A 294 -15.30 4.03 -7.61
C LEU A 294 -15.04 2.52 -7.74
N ALA A 295 -15.42 1.72 -6.75
CA ALA A 295 -15.33 0.27 -6.84
C ALA A 295 -16.21 -0.28 -7.97
N ALA A 296 -17.48 0.16 -8.05
CA ALA A 296 -18.43 -0.33 -9.03
C ALA A 296 -18.00 -0.05 -10.49
N GLN A 297 -17.40 1.12 -10.77
CA GLN A 297 -16.92 1.45 -12.11
C GLN A 297 -15.72 0.61 -12.57
N ASN A 298 -15.05 -0.06 -11.65
CA ASN A 298 -13.79 -0.79 -11.89
C ASN A 298 -13.92 -2.29 -11.65
N ASP A 299 -15.15 -2.82 -11.65
CA ASP A 299 -15.44 -4.23 -11.36
C ASP A 299 -14.86 -4.69 -10.00
N GLY A 300 -14.73 -3.76 -9.06
CA GLY A 300 -14.16 -3.97 -7.73
C GLY A 300 -15.20 -4.34 -6.68
N SER A 301 -14.74 -4.45 -5.44
CA SER A 301 -15.59 -4.67 -4.26
C SER A 301 -15.51 -3.51 -3.28
N TYR A 302 -16.59 -3.29 -2.54
CA TYR A 302 -16.72 -2.26 -1.52
C TYR A 302 -17.07 -2.93 -0.18
N LEU A 303 -16.31 -2.60 0.86
CA LEU A 303 -16.52 -3.04 2.23
C LEU A 303 -16.69 -1.80 3.12
N HIS A 304 -17.73 -1.79 3.95
CA HIS A 304 -17.95 -0.74 4.94
C HIS A 304 -17.68 -1.29 6.34
N ILE A 305 -16.85 -0.55 7.09
CA ILE A 305 -16.49 -0.81 8.47
C ILE A 305 -17.09 0.32 9.32
N GLU A 306 -17.93 -0.06 10.28
CA GLU A 306 -18.56 0.86 11.24
C GLU A 306 -17.65 1.23 12.41
#